data_AF-A0A7X7Q7I6-F1
#
_entry.id   AF-A0A7X7Q7I6-F1
#
_cell.length_a   1.000
_cell.length_b   1.000
_cell.length_c   1.000
_cell.angle_alpha   90.00
_cell.angle_beta   90.00
_cell.angle_gamma   90.00
#
_symmetry.space_group_name_H-M   'P 1'
#
loop_
_entity.id
_entity.type
_entity.pdbx_description
1 polymer ?
#
loop_
_entity_poly.entity_id
_entity_poly.type
_entity_poly.pdbx_seq_one_letter_code
_entity_poly.pdbx_strand_id
1 'polypeptide(L)'
;SRTVPFVSKATDTALAKAAALIMLGSSVAQLRQQGRLRAEGDGAIVLLGAPVAVKEAVMPFNRFRTSTAAFVDTLLGPEMRSTGEVMGLSDNFGTAFAKSQAGGGGPLPTSGTVFVSIADRDKRHAIWPLRRFLDLGFRILATRGTASVLRRNGITVEEVKKLSERVEGSDERSIVDLIKAGDIDLIFNTPDGGTAGESTREDGYYIRTAAVLADVPLITTVPGLAAAAQGIEAKQSGALDVRSLQDWRA
;
A
#
# COMPACT_ATOMS: atom_id res chain seq x y z
N SER A 1 16.14 -11.08 12.62
CA SER A 1 15.06 -10.24 12.04
C SER A 1 14.46 -10.94 10.83
N ARG A 2 13.13 -10.86 10.63
CA ARG A 2 12.44 -11.36 9.42
C ARG A 2 12.83 -10.65 8.12
N THR A 3 13.50 -9.51 8.20
CA THR A 3 13.95 -8.74 7.02
C THR A 3 15.26 -9.25 6.41
N VAL A 4 15.98 -10.15 7.08
CA VAL A 4 17.30 -10.65 6.60
C VAL A 4 17.22 -11.27 5.19
N PRO A 5 16.23 -12.13 4.86
CA PRO A 5 16.10 -12.67 3.51
C PRO A 5 15.85 -11.59 2.45
N PHE A 6 14.93 -10.65 2.72
CA PHE A 6 14.65 -9.53 1.83
C PHE A 6 15.90 -8.69 1.55
N VAL A 7 16.62 -8.25 2.59
CA VAL A 7 17.84 -7.46 2.43
C VAL A 7 18.91 -8.26 1.68
N SER A 8 19.04 -9.56 1.97
CA SER A 8 20.02 -10.41 1.30
C SER A 8 19.75 -10.51 -0.21
N LYS A 9 18.49 -10.53 -0.62
CA LYS A 9 18.09 -10.54 -2.04
C LYS A 9 18.25 -9.17 -2.68
N ALA A 10 17.85 -8.10 -1.99
CA ALA A 10 17.95 -6.73 -2.49
C ALA A 10 19.40 -6.25 -2.68
N THR A 11 20.32 -6.71 -1.82
CA THR A 11 21.73 -6.27 -1.81
C THR A 11 22.70 -7.27 -2.43
N ASP A 12 22.18 -8.38 -2.94
CA ASP A 12 22.92 -9.58 -3.31
C ASP A 12 24.00 -10.03 -2.31
N THR A 13 23.73 -9.87 -1.01
CA THR A 13 24.67 -10.24 0.04
C THR A 13 24.06 -11.34 0.89
N ALA A 14 24.70 -12.50 0.99
CA ALA A 14 24.20 -13.63 1.78
C ALA A 14 24.40 -13.42 3.29
N LEU A 15 23.69 -12.44 3.88
CA LEU A 15 23.90 -11.95 5.25
C LEU A 15 23.80 -13.06 6.30
N ALA A 16 22.82 -13.96 6.17
CA ALA A 16 22.67 -15.08 7.11
C ALA A 16 23.87 -16.04 7.07
N LYS A 17 24.43 -16.30 5.88
CA LYS A 17 25.63 -17.15 5.73
C LYS A 17 26.86 -16.45 6.30
N ALA A 18 27.03 -15.16 6.02
CA ALA A 18 28.12 -14.37 6.58
C ALA A 18 28.07 -14.32 8.12
N ALA A 19 26.88 -14.08 8.69
CA ALA A 19 26.69 -14.10 10.14
C ALA A 19 27.00 -15.47 10.75
N ALA A 20 26.62 -16.57 10.09
CA ALA A 20 26.98 -17.91 10.53
C ALA A 20 28.49 -18.14 10.55
N LEU A 21 29.21 -17.70 9.52
CA LEU A 21 30.68 -17.80 9.48
C LEU A 21 31.35 -16.95 10.57
N ILE A 22 30.80 -15.78 10.89
CA ILE A 22 31.28 -14.94 12.00
C ILE A 22 31.12 -15.67 13.33
N MET A 23 29.96 -16.31 13.57
CA MET A 23 29.75 -17.12 14.78
C MET A 23 30.74 -18.29 14.90
N LEU A 24 31.24 -18.81 13.77
CA LEU A 24 32.25 -19.87 13.72
C LEU A 24 33.70 -19.35 13.79
N GLY A 25 33.89 -18.04 13.97
CA GLY A 25 35.21 -17.43 14.20
C GLY A 25 35.81 -16.66 13.02
N SER A 26 35.10 -16.54 11.89
CA SER A 26 35.57 -15.66 10.81
C SER A 26 35.40 -14.18 11.18
N SER A 27 36.35 -13.33 10.83
CA SER A 27 36.20 -11.88 10.97
C SER A 27 35.49 -11.25 9.77
N VAL A 28 34.88 -10.07 9.96
CA VAL A 28 34.31 -9.29 8.85
C VAL A 28 35.38 -9.00 7.79
N ALA A 29 36.61 -8.68 8.19
CA ALA A 29 37.71 -8.40 7.27
C ALA A 29 38.03 -9.62 6.38
N GLN A 30 38.07 -10.83 6.96
CA GLN A 30 38.27 -12.07 6.20
C GLN A 30 37.13 -12.31 5.21
N LEU A 31 35.88 -12.12 5.62
CA LEU A 31 34.72 -12.31 4.75
C LEU A 31 34.66 -11.29 3.60
N ARG A 32 35.13 -10.06 3.83
CA ARG A 32 35.31 -9.05 2.77
C ARG A 32 36.38 -9.45 1.77
N GLN A 33 37.54 -9.90 2.25
CA GLN A 33 38.64 -10.40 1.39
C GLN A 33 38.20 -11.60 0.54
N GLN A 34 37.32 -12.45 1.06
CA GLN A 34 36.75 -13.60 0.35
C GLN A 34 35.57 -13.25 -0.58
N GLY A 35 35.19 -11.97 -0.70
CA GLY A 35 34.04 -11.53 -1.50
C GLY A 35 32.68 -12.00 -0.97
N ARG A 36 32.60 -12.45 0.29
CA ARG A 36 31.34 -12.87 0.94
C ARG A 36 30.53 -11.68 1.47
N LEU A 37 31.22 -10.59 1.77
CA LEU A 37 30.66 -9.30 2.14
C LEU A 37 31.22 -8.23 1.20
N ARG A 38 30.49 -7.11 1.07
CA ARG A 38 30.96 -5.93 0.33
C ARG A 38 32.33 -5.49 0.84
N ALA A 39 33.24 -5.20 -0.09
CA ALA A 39 34.61 -4.78 0.23
C ALA A 39 34.63 -3.56 1.17
N GLU A 40 33.73 -2.61 0.95
CA GLU A 40 33.59 -1.40 1.75
C GLU A 40 32.12 -1.12 2.07
N GLY A 41 31.91 -0.34 3.14
CA GLY A 41 30.57 0.06 3.57
C GLY A 41 29.69 -1.09 4.09
N ASP A 42 28.39 -0.81 4.10
CA ASP A 42 27.34 -1.72 4.54
C ASP A 42 26.06 -1.57 3.69
N GLY A 43 24.93 -2.06 4.20
CA GLY A 43 23.63 -1.99 3.53
C GLY A 43 22.98 -0.61 3.52
N ALA A 44 23.54 0.40 4.21
CA ALA A 44 23.04 1.78 4.17
C ALA A 44 23.55 2.55 2.95
N ILE A 45 24.61 2.05 2.29
CA ILE A 45 25.15 2.66 1.08
C ILE A 45 24.37 2.17 -0.14
N VAL A 46 23.74 3.12 -0.84
CA VAL A 46 23.09 2.91 -2.14
C VAL A 46 24.19 2.90 -3.21
N LEU A 47 24.34 1.77 -3.90
CA LEU A 47 25.27 1.67 -5.02
C LEU A 47 24.63 2.29 -6.27
N LEU A 48 25.44 2.95 -7.09
CA LEU A 48 24.98 3.45 -8.38
C LEU A 48 24.52 2.27 -9.23
N GLY A 49 23.30 2.33 -9.76
CA GLY A 49 22.69 1.25 -10.53
C GLY A 49 22.08 0.11 -9.70
N ALA A 50 22.12 0.18 -8.35
CA ALA A 50 21.39 -0.78 -7.53
C ALA A 50 19.88 -0.65 -7.77
N PRO A 51 19.15 -1.78 -7.85
CA PRO A 51 17.71 -1.73 -8.02
C PRO A 51 17.01 -1.20 -6.77
N VAL A 52 15.82 -0.64 -6.97
CA VAL A 52 14.87 -0.36 -5.91
C VAL A 52 14.11 -1.65 -5.56
N ALA A 53 14.24 -2.07 -4.30
CA ALA A 53 13.54 -3.21 -3.73
C ALA A 53 12.41 -2.73 -2.80
N VAL A 54 11.17 -3.11 -3.10
CA VAL A 54 10.00 -2.84 -2.26
C VAL A 54 9.49 -4.14 -1.67
N LYS A 55 9.28 -4.15 -0.35
CA LYS A 55 8.65 -5.27 0.35
C LYS A 55 7.21 -4.92 0.70
N GLU A 56 6.27 -5.77 0.32
CA GLU A 56 4.88 -5.65 0.73
C GLU A 56 4.46 -6.86 1.56
N ALA A 57 3.57 -6.64 2.53
CA ALA A 57 3.03 -7.67 3.40
C ALA A 57 1.72 -8.22 2.85
N VAL A 58 1.52 -9.54 2.97
CA VAL A 58 0.26 -10.21 2.61
C VAL A 58 -0.60 -10.36 3.84
N MET A 59 -1.79 -9.76 3.80
CA MET A 59 -2.73 -9.73 4.93
C MET A 59 -3.82 -10.79 4.77
N PRO A 60 -4.18 -11.51 5.84
CA PRO A 60 -5.17 -12.60 5.79
C PRO A 60 -6.62 -12.12 6.05
N PHE A 61 -6.93 -10.84 5.87
CA PHE A 61 -8.20 -10.26 6.33
C PHE A 61 -9.45 -10.88 5.68
N ASN A 62 -9.32 -11.42 4.48
CA ASN A 62 -10.41 -12.14 3.81
C ASN A 62 -10.74 -13.51 4.42
N ARG A 63 -9.91 -14.04 5.34
CA ARG A 63 -10.07 -15.38 5.92
C ARG A 63 -10.76 -15.41 7.28
N PHE A 64 -10.84 -14.28 7.99
CA PHE A 64 -11.21 -14.28 9.40
C PHE A 64 -12.54 -13.57 9.66
N ARG A 65 -13.40 -14.26 10.41
CA ARG A 65 -14.65 -13.73 10.96
C ARG A 65 -14.59 -13.75 12.49
N THR A 66 -15.30 -12.84 13.13
CA THR A 66 -15.51 -12.78 14.58
C THR A 66 -16.44 -13.91 15.05
N SER A 67 -16.54 -14.10 16.36
CA SER A 67 -17.51 -15.03 16.97
C SER A 67 -18.97 -14.70 16.66
N THR A 68 -19.25 -13.45 16.30
CA THR A 68 -20.57 -12.97 15.85
C THR A 68 -20.77 -13.11 14.33
N ALA A 69 -19.89 -13.83 13.65
CA ALA A 69 -19.85 -14.02 12.19
C ALA A 69 -19.63 -12.72 11.36
N ALA A 70 -19.33 -11.60 12.00
CA ALA A 70 -18.89 -10.37 11.33
C ALA A 70 -17.44 -10.52 10.83
N PHE A 71 -17.01 -9.74 9.83
CA PHE A 71 -15.62 -9.80 9.38
C PHE A 71 -14.68 -9.07 10.34
N VAL A 72 -13.44 -9.53 10.46
CA VAL A 72 -12.44 -8.81 11.25
C VAL A 72 -12.10 -7.49 10.54
N ASP A 73 -11.98 -6.41 11.31
CA ASP A 73 -11.57 -5.11 10.77
C ASP A 73 -10.16 -5.19 10.16
N THR A 74 -9.97 -4.55 9.01
CA THR A 74 -8.77 -4.66 8.16
C THR A 74 -7.76 -3.54 8.45
N LEU A 75 -7.78 -3.07 9.70
CA LEU A 75 -6.99 -1.93 10.15
C LEU A 75 -5.59 -2.38 10.58
N LEU A 76 -4.58 -1.62 10.16
CA LEU A 76 -3.20 -1.85 10.56
C LEU A 76 -2.94 -1.23 11.93
N GLY A 77 -2.26 -1.96 12.81
CA GLY A 77 -1.96 -1.53 14.17
C GLY A 77 -0.55 -1.92 14.60
N PRO A 78 -0.21 -1.73 15.88
CA PRO A 78 1.09 -2.10 16.43
C PRO A 78 1.34 -3.62 16.43
N GLU A 79 0.28 -4.42 16.36
CA GLU A 79 0.34 -5.87 16.24
C GLU A 79 0.56 -6.29 14.77
N MET A 80 1.54 -7.16 14.53
CA MET A 80 1.80 -7.73 13.21
C MET A 80 0.78 -8.84 12.90
N ARG A 81 -0.06 -8.62 11.88
CA ARG A 81 -1.08 -9.59 11.43
C ARG A 81 -0.80 -10.24 10.06
N SER A 82 0.29 -9.84 9.40
CA SER A 82 0.61 -10.37 8.07
C SER A 82 1.12 -11.81 8.13
N THR A 83 0.76 -12.61 7.13
CA THR A 83 1.12 -14.04 7.05
C THR A 83 2.24 -14.32 6.05
N GLY A 84 2.45 -13.42 5.11
CA GLY A 84 3.49 -13.52 4.09
C GLY A 84 4.02 -12.16 3.67
N GLU A 85 4.96 -12.19 2.73
CA GLU A 85 5.54 -11.00 2.12
C GLU A 85 5.90 -11.27 0.66
N VAL A 86 5.89 -10.21 -0.14
CA VAL A 86 6.31 -10.21 -1.53
C VAL A 86 7.33 -9.10 -1.76
N MET A 87 8.13 -9.27 -2.82
CA MET A 87 9.17 -8.32 -3.18
C MET A 87 8.97 -7.86 -4.63
N GLY A 88 8.83 -6.55 -4.81
CA GLY A 88 8.94 -5.91 -6.10
C GLY A 88 10.34 -5.36 -6.30
N LEU A 89 10.95 -5.62 -7.46
CA LEU A 89 12.31 -5.20 -7.79
C LEU A 89 12.29 -4.49 -9.15
N SER A 90 12.87 -3.29 -9.23
CA SER A 90 12.95 -2.51 -10.47
C SER A 90 13.98 -1.39 -10.37
N ASP A 91 14.27 -0.74 -11.50
CA ASP A 91 15.19 0.42 -11.57
C ASP A 91 14.62 1.70 -10.91
N ASN A 92 13.30 1.74 -10.69
CA ASN A 92 12.63 2.88 -10.07
C ASN A 92 11.56 2.43 -9.07
N PHE A 93 11.24 3.32 -8.13
CA PHE A 93 10.34 3.04 -7.03
C PHE A 93 8.90 2.74 -7.48
N GLY A 94 8.32 3.54 -8.38
CA GLY A 94 6.94 3.33 -8.84
C GLY A 94 6.73 1.94 -9.42
N THR A 95 7.64 1.50 -10.29
CA THR A 95 7.59 0.16 -10.89
C THR A 95 7.79 -0.94 -9.85
N ALA A 96 8.76 -0.78 -8.94
CA ALA A 96 8.99 -1.76 -7.86
C ALA A 96 7.77 -1.87 -6.93
N PHE A 97 7.14 -0.74 -6.59
CA PHE A 97 5.91 -0.71 -5.79
C PHE A 97 4.73 -1.35 -6.52
N ALA A 98 4.51 -1.03 -7.80
CA ALA A 98 3.46 -1.65 -8.60
C ALA A 98 3.60 -3.18 -8.68
N LYS A 99 4.84 -3.68 -8.83
CA LYS A 99 5.14 -5.13 -8.78
C LYS A 99 4.84 -5.73 -7.41
N SER A 100 5.18 -5.05 -6.31
CA SER A 100 4.88 -5.55 -4.97
C SER A 100 3.37 -5.61 -4.70
N GLN A 101 2.60 -4.62 -5.17
CA GLN A 101 1.14 -4.63 -5.05
C GLN A 101 0.50 -5.76 -5.87
N ALA A 102 0.97 -5.97 -7.11
CA ALA A 102 0.51 -7.07 -7.95
C ALA A 102 0.82 -8.45 -7.34
N GLY A 103 2.02 -8.63 -6.77
CA GLY A 103 2.38 -9.87 -6.08
C GLY A 103 1.61 -10.07 -4.76
N GLY A 104 1.22 -8.99 -4.09
CA GLY A 104 0.59 -9.00 -2.78
C GLY A 104 -0.90 -9.31 -2.79
N GLY A 105 -1.51 -9.47 -3.97
CA GLY A 105 -2.94 -9.72 -4.15
C GLY A 105 -3.79 -8.46 -4.18
N GLY A 106 -3.21 -7.28 -4.44
CA GLY A 106 -3.93 -6.02 -4.58
C GLY A 106 -3.39 -5.18 -5.74
N PRO A 107 -3.51 -5.64 -7.00
CA PRO A 107 -2.94 -4.93 -8.15
C PRO A 107 -3.52 -3.51 -8.27
N LEU A 108 -2.66 -2.51 -8.45
CA LEU A 108 -3.09 -1.12 -8.62
C LEU A 108 -3.88 -0.95 -9.94
N PRO A 109 -5.05 -0.29 -9.94
CA PRO A 109 -5.78 -0.01 -11.17
C PRO A 109 -5.04 1.03 -12.02
N THR A 110 -5.28 1.05 -13.33
CA THR A 110 -4.69 2.05 -14.25
C THR A 110 -5.67 3.13 -14.67
N SER A 111 -6.95 3.00 -14.33
CA SER A 111 -8.01 3.96 -14.62
C SER A 111 -9.20 3.67 -13.70
N GLY A 112 -10.18 4.57 -13.69
CA GLY A 112 -11.45 4.32 -13.01
C GLY A 112 -11.71 5.29 -11.87
N THR A 113 -12.22 4.78 -10.76
CA THR A 113 -12.82 5.56 -9.68
C THR A 113 -12.11 5.32 -8.36
N VAL A 114 -11.62 6.40 -7.74
CA VAL A 114 -11.02 6.37 -6.40
C VAL A 114 -12.02 6.91 -5.39
N PHE A 115 -12.35 6.11 -4.38
CA PHE A 115 -13.07 6.60 -3.20
C PHE A 115 -12.10 7.07 -2.12
N VAL A 116 -12.43 8.19 -1.49
CA VAL A 116 -11.56 8.90 -0.54
C VAL A 116 -12.33 9.28 0.72
N SER A 117 -11.89 8.79 1.87
CA SER A 117 -12.39 9.21 3.19
C SER A 117 -11.24 9.33 4.17
N ILE A 118 -10.94 10.55 4.62
CA ILE A 118 -9.67 10.87 5.28
C ILE A 118 -9.94 11.53 6.63
N ALA A 119 -9.24 11.05 7.66
CA ALA A 119 -9.17 11.68 8.97
C ALA A 119 -8.63 13.11 8.90
N ASP A 120 -9.12 14.02 9.74
CA ASP A 120 -8.78 15.45 9.65
C ASP A 120 -7.27 15.73 9.67
N ARG A 121 -6.50 14.98 10.49
CA ARG A 121 -5.04 15.10 10.58
C ARG A 121 -4.30 14.80 9.27
N ASP A 122 -4.88 13.96 8.41
CA ASP A 122 -4.23 13.48 7.18
C ASP A 122 -4.64 14.30 5.95
N LYS A 123 -5.74 15.07 6.04
CA LYS A 123 -6.32 15.79 4.89
C LYS A 123 -5.33 16.70 4.17
N ARG A 124 -4.50 17.45 4.91
CA ARG A 124 -3.51 18.36 4.33
C ARG A 124 -2.43 17.62 3.52
N HIS A 125 -2.03 16.45 3.99
CA HIS A 125 -0.96 15.67 3.37
C HIS A 125 -1.45 14.84 2.16
N ALA A 126 -2.75 14.57 2.08
CA ALA A 126 -3.35 13.81 0.98
C ALA A 126 -3.63 14.63 -0.28
N ILE A 127 -3.62 15.97 -0.22
CA ILE A 127 -3.97 16.85 -1.35
C ILE A 127 -3.10 16.55 -2.58
N TRP A 128 -1.77 16.55 -2.42
CA TRP A 128 -0.85 16.36 -3.54
C TRP A 128 -0.97 14.97 -4.18
N PRO A 129 -0.94 13.87 -3.42
CA PRO A 129 -1.21 12.55 -3.98
C PRO A 129 -2.55 12.48 -4.74
N LEU A 130 -3.64 13.01 -4.18
CA LEU A 130 -4.96 12.98 -4.83
C LEU A 130 -5.03 13.85 -6.09
N ARG A 131 -4.29 14.97 -6.12
CA ARG A 131 -4.14 15.75 -7.36
C ARG A 131 -3.49 14.91 -8.46
N ARG A 132 -2.48 14.11 -8.13
CA ARG A 132 -1.85 13.19 -9.09
C ARG A 132 -2.84 12.14 -9.61
N PHE A 133 -3.73 11.61 -8.77
CA PHE A 133 -4.80 10.71 -9.26
C PHE A 133 -5.72 11.37 -10.29
N LEU A 134 -6.08 12.66 -10.10
CA LEU A 134 -6.83 13.41 -11.12
C LEU A 134 -6.01 13.59 -12.41
N ASP A 135 -4.73 13.96 -12.29
CA ASP A 135 -3.85 14.14 -13.45
C ASP A 135 -3.69 12.82 -14.23
N LEU A 136 -3.75 11.67 -13.55
CA LEU A 136 -3.75 10.31 -14.12
C LEU A 136 -5.11 9.87 -14.67
N GLY A 137 -6.14 10.73 -14.63
CA GLY A 137 -7.45 10.49 -15.24
C GLY A 137 -8.48 9.77 -14.36
N PHE A 138 -8.23 9.62 -13.06
CA PHE A 138 -9.21 8.99 -12.17
C PHE A 138 -10.34 9.94 -11.81
N ARG A 139 -11.56 9.39 -11.67
CA ARG A 139 -12.67 10.08 -10.99
C ARG A 139 -12.49 9.94 -9.49
N ILE A 140 -12.72 11.00 -8.73
CA ILE A 140 -12.61 10.98 -7.27
C ILE A 140 -14.00 11.14 -6.65
N LEU A 141 -14.38 10.19 -5.79
CA LEU A 141 -15.54 10.26 -4.91
C LEU A 141 -15.05 10.44 -3.47
N ALA A 142 -15.72 11.29 -2.68
CA ALA A 142 -15.34 11.48 -1.28
C ALA A 142 -16.54 11.75 -0.37
N THR A 143 -16.37 11.44 0.92
CA THR A 143 -17.34 11.86 1.93
C THR A 143 -17.35 13.37 2.09
N ARG A 144 -18.48 13.95 2.50
CA ARG A 144 -18.71 15.42 2.57
C ARG A 144 -17.54 16.22 3.16
N GLY A 145 -17.05 15.80 4.33
CA GLY A 145 -15.97 16.50 5.03
C GLY A 145 -14.63 16.45 4.29
N THR A 146 -14.36 15.38 3.54
CA THR A 146 -13.18 15.25 2.70
C THR A 146 -13.37 16.00 1.38
N ALA A 147 -14.53 15.86 0.74
CA ALA A 147 -14.88 16.57 -0.49
C ALA A 147 -14.75 18.10 -0.35
N SER A 148 -15.20 18.66 0.78
CA SER A 148 -15.07 20.09 1.08
C SER A 148 -13.62 20.58 1.04
N VAL A 149 -12.69 19.82 1.65
CA VAL A 149 -11.26 20.19 1.67
C VAL A 149 -10.61 20.02 0.30
N LEU A 150 -10.97 18.97 -0.44
CA LEU A 150 -10.45 18.73 -1.79
C LEU A 150 -10.89 19.84 -2.76
N ARG A 151 -12.18 20.22 -2.76
CA ARG A 151 -12.71 21.31 -3.61
C ARG A 151 -12.01 22.64 -3.34
N ARG A 152 -11.75 22.97 -2.08
CA ARG A 152 -11.01 24.20 -1.70
C ARG A 152 -9.58 24.22 -2.23
N ASN A 153 -8.99 23.08 -2.53
CA ASN A 153 -7.65 22.94 -3.12
C ASN A 153 -7.70 22.68 -4.63
N GLY A 154 -8.83 22.93 -5.30
CA GLY A 154 -8.97 22.80 -6.74
C GLY A 154 -8.98 21.36 -7.26
N ILE A 155 -9.35 20.40 -6.41
CA ILE A 155 -9.53 18.99 -6.80
C ILE A 155 -11.03 18.75 -7.07
N THR A 156 -11.35 18.39 -8.30
CA THR A 156 -12.71 17.97 -8.70
C THR A 156 -13.07 16.67 -7.99
N VAL A 157 -14.21 16.65 -7.31
CA VAL A 157 -14.65 15.50 -6.51
C VAL A 157 -16.17 15.43 -6.42
N GLU A 158 -16.70 14.23 -6.60
CA GLU A 158 -18.10 13.88 -6.38
C GLU A 158 -18.32 13.55 -4.91
N GLU A 159 -19.37 14.09 -4.30
CA GLU A 159 -19.71 13.75 -2.91
C GLU A 159 -20.52 12.45 -2.88
N VAL A 160 -20.15 11.52 -2.01
CA VAL A 160 -20.90 10.29 -1.75
C VAL A 160 -21.26 10.20 -0.27
N LYS A 161 -22.45 9.64 0.02
CA LYS A 161 -22.93 9.43 1.37
C LYS A 161 -22.33 8.19 2.02
N LYS A 162 -22.06 8.29 3.33
CA LYS A 162 -21.74 7.13 4.17
C LYS A 162 -22.99 6.28 4.40
N LEU A 163 -22.81 5.08 4.95
CA LEU A 163 -23.94 4.20 5.26
C LEU A 163 -24.85 4.83 6.32
N SER A 164 -24.26 5.45 7.35
CA SER A 164 -24.98 6.16 8.41
C SER A 164 -25.78 7.39 7.95
N GLU A 165 -25.45 7.94 6.76
CA GLU A 165 -26.12 9.13 6.20
C GLU A 165 -27.29 8.76 5.27
N ARG A 166 -27.58 7.47 5.11
CA ARG A 166 -28.66 6.98 4.24
C ARG A 166 -30.01 7.46 4.77
N VAL A 167 -30.81 8.05 3.89
CA VAL A 167 -32.20 8.42 4.18
C VAL A 167 -33.12 7.25 3.83
N GLU A 168 -33.98 6.87 4.76
CA GLU A 168 -34.96 5.78 4.55
C GLU A 168 -35.93 6.15 3.42
N GLY A 169 -36.11 5.23 2.46
CA GLY A 169 -36.94 5.46 1.27
C GLY A 169 -36.24 6.20 0.11
N SER A 170 -34.96 6.55 0.23
CA SER A 170 -34.16 7.11 -0.87
C SER A 170 -33.47 6.02 -1.70
N ASP A 171 -33.48 6.19 -3.03
CA ASP A 171 -32.72 5.37 -3.99
C ASP A 171 -31.22 5.74 -4.04
N GLU A 172 -30.78 6.71 -3.23
CA GLU A 172 -29.36 7.10 -3.17
C GLU A 172 -28.48 5.92 -2.70
N ARG A 173 -27.45 5.62 -3.49
CA ARG A 173 -26.47 4.59 -3.18
C ARG A 173 -25.43 5.13 -2.19
N SER A 174 -25.19 4.41 -1.10
CA SER A 174 -24.08 4.70 -0.19
C SER A 174 -22.76 4.24 -0.79
N ILE A 175 -21.64 4.70 -0.25
CA ILE A 175 -20.32 4.21 -0.69
C ILE A 175 -20.18 2.69 -0.56
N VAL A 176 -20.78 2.07 0.46
CA VAL A 176 -20.74 0.61 0.64
C VAL A 176 -21.45 -0.10 -0.52
N ASP A 177 -22.52 0.50 -1.05
CA ASP A 177 -23.25 -0.06 -2.19
C ASP A 177 -22.46 0.08 -3.49
N LEU A 178 -21.79 1.23 -3.70
CA LEU A 178 -20.92 1.44 -4.85
C LEU A 178 -19.73 0.46 -4.87
N ILE A 179 -19.11 0.21 -3.72
CA ILE A 179 -18.03 -0.78 -3.60
C ILE A 179 -18.55 -2.18 -3.98
N LYS A 180 -19.70 -2.59 -3.42
CA LYS A 180 -20.32 -3.90 -3.72
C LYS A 180 -20.75 -4.03 -5.18
N ALA A 181 -21.12 -2.93 -5.83
CA ALA A 181 -21.50 -2.90 -7.23
C ALA A 181 -20.29 -2.95 -8.19
N GLY A 182 -19.06 -2.80 -7.68
CA GLY A 182 -17.86 -2.74 -8.51
C GLY A 182 -17.62 -1.37 -9.14
N ASP A 183 -18.25 -0.31 -8.64
CA ASP A 183 -18.12 1.06 -9.16
C ASP A 183 -16.86 1.79 -8.66
N ILE A 184 -16.07 1.15 -7.77
CA ILE A 184 -14.87 1.69 -7.12
C ILE A 184 -13.66 0.79 -7.39
N ASP A 185 -12.60 1.36 -7.95
CA ASP A 185 -11.38 0.64 -8.36
C ASP A 185 -10.24 0.76 -7.33
N LEU A 186 -10.27 1.79 -6.48
CA LEU A 186 -9.30 1.97 -5.40
C LEU A 186 -9.95 2.75 -4.24
N ILE A 187 -9.63 2.36 -3.02
CA ILE A 187 -10.12 3.02 -1.82
C ILE A 187 -8.94 3.60 -1.02
N PHE A 188 -9.04 4.87 -0.69
CA PHE A 188 -8.19 5.51 0.31
C PHE A 188 -9.00 5.86 1.56
N ASN A 189 -8.77 5.13 2.65
CA ASN A 189 -9.44 5.34 3.93
C ASN A 189 -8.45 5.43 5.09
N THR A 190 -8.21 6.64 5.62
CA THR A 190 -7.40 6.76 6.85
C THR A 190 -8.28 6.67 8.10
N PRO A 191 -7.91 5.86 9.10
CA PRO A 191 -8.71 5.72 10.30
C PRO A 191 -8.52 6.91 11.24
N ASP A 192 -9.59 7.39 11.88
CA ASP A 192 -9.53 8.58 12.74
C ASP A 192 -8.74 8.40 14.04
N GLY A 193 -8.31 7.20 14.40
CA GLY A 193 -7.46 6.98 15.60
C GLY A 193 -8.20 7.13 16.94
N GLY A 194 -9.53 7.00 16.94
CA GLY A 194 -10.36 6.91 18.15
C GLY A 194 -10.89 8.22 18.72
N THR A 195 -10.50 9.37 18.16
CA THR A 195 -11.05 10.69 18.51
C THR A 195 -12.36 11.02 17.78
N ALA A 196 -12.72 10.23 16.78
CA ALA A 196 -14.00 10.35 16.08
C ALA A 196 -15.12 9.63 16.84
N GLY A 197 -16.34 10.14 16.71
CA GLY A 197 -17.54 9.54 17.29
C GLY A 197 -17.78 8.10 16.81
N GLU A 198 -18.57 7.35 17.57
CA GLU A 198 -18.88 5.93 17.35
C GLU A 198 -19.34 5.62 15.92
N SER A 199 -20.25 6.44 15.37
CA SER A 199 -20.78 6.28 14.01
C SER A 199 -19.71 6.37 12.91
N THR A 200 -18.70 7.23 13.07
CA THR A 200 -17.63 7.37 12.07
C THR A 200 -16.69 6.16 12.06
N ARG A 201 -16.49 5.55 13.25
CA ARG A 201 -15.71 4.31 13.37
C ARG A 201 -16.44 3.16 12.70
N GLU A 202 -17.76 3.10 12.87
CA GLU A 202 -18.63 2.08 12.26
C GLU A 202 -18.65 2.18 10.73
N ASP A 203 -18.87 3.38 10.18
CA ASP A 203 -18.81 3.59 8.72
C ASP A 203 -17.45 3.19 8.13
N GLY A 204 -16.36 3.58 8.82
CA GLY A 204 -15.01 3.21 8.41
C GLY A 204 -14.82 1.69 8.39
N TYR A 205 -15.34 0.97 9.39
CA TYR A 205 -15.34 -0.48 9.44
C TYR A 205 -16.08 -1.08 8.23
N TYR A 206 -17.32 -0.65 7.96
CA TYR A 206 -18.11 -1.19 6.84
C TYR A 206 -17.45 -0.94 5.47
N ILE A 207 -16.87 0.24 5.26
CA ILE A 207 -16.12 0.56 4.03
C ILE A 207 -14.95 -0.41 3.85
N ARG A 208 -14.14 -0.59 4.90
CA ARG A 208 -12.96 -1.46 4.84
C ARG A 208 -13.32 -2.94 4.65
N THR A 209 -14.37 -3.40 5.32
CA THR A 209 -14.90 -4.75 5.11
C THR A 209 -15.42 -4.93 3.69
N ALA A 210 -16.18 -3.97 3.16
CA ALA A 210 -16.68 -4.01 1.78
C ALA A 210 -15.53 -4.07 0.77
N ALA A 211 -14.46 -3.29 0.99
CA ALA A 211 -13.27 -3.29 0.13
C ALA A 211 -12.64 -4.68 0.02
N VAL A 212 -12.40 -5.34 1.16
CA VAL A 212 -11.78 -6.68 1.18
C VAL A 212 -12.68 -7.75 0.60
N LEU A 213 -14.00 -7.64 0.76
CA LEU A 213 -14.95 -8.59 0.17
C LEU A 213 -15.11 -8.43 -1.33
N ALA A 214 -14.97 -7.20 -1.83
CA ALA A 214 -15.04 -6.87 -3.25
C ALA A 214 -13.68 -6.96 -3.96
N ASP A 215 -12.62 -7.36 -3.25
CA ASP A 215 -11.24 -7.41 -3.75
C ASP A 215 -10.74 -6.06 -4.32
N VAL A 216 -11.20 -4.96 -3.71
CA VAL A 216 -10.81 -3.59 -4.11
C VAL A 216 -9.58 -3.16 -3.30
N PRO A 217 -8.48 -2.74 -3.94
CA PRO A 217 -7.29 -2.23 -3.26
C PRO A 217 -7.62 -1.13 -2.24
N LEU A 218 -7.20 -1.37 -0.98
CA LEU A 218 -7.47 -0.47 0.15
C LEU A 218 -6.16 0.07 0.72
N ILE A 219 -6.00 1.39 0.63
CA ILE A 219 -4.86 2.13 1.19
C ILE A 219 -5.32 2.87 2.44
N THR A 220 -4.58 2.71 3.53
CA THR A 220 -4.94 3.28 4.84
C THR A 220 -4.00 4.36 5.35
N THR A 221 -2.97 4.72 4.58
CA THR A 221 -1.96 5.71 4.96
C THR A 221 -1.62 6.67 3.82
N VAL A 222 -1.34 7.94 4.15
CA VAL A 222 -0.96 8.94 3.13
C VAL A 222 0.31 8.58 2.36
N PRO A 223 1.39 8.06 2.99
CA PRO A 223 2.56 7.59 2.23
C PRO A 223 2.22 6.44 1.26
N GLY A 224 1.34 5.52 1.67
CA GLY A 224 0.85 4.45 0.79
C GLY A 224 0.09 5.00 -0.41
N LEU A 225 -0.69 6.08 -0.24
CA LEU A 225 -1.39 6.75 -1.33
C LEU A 225 -0.42 7.38 -2.32
N ALA A 226 0.62 8.06 -1.82
CA ALA A 226 1.65 8.64 -2.66
C ALA A 226 2.43 7.57 -3.45
N ALA A 227 2.73 6.43 -2.82
CA ALA A 227 3.38 5.30 -3.47
C ALA A 227 2.48 4.66 -4.53
N ALA A 228 1.18 4.54 -4.27
CA ALA A 228 0.22 4.06 -5.25
C ALA A 228 0.11 4.97 -6.46
N ALA A 229 0.07 6.30 -6.29
CA ALA A 229 0.09 7.23 -7.42
C ALA A 229 1.31 7.01 -8.32
N GLN A 230 2.51 6.89 -7.74
CA GLN A 230 3.74 6.60 -8.50
C GLN A 230 3.69 5.22 -9.19
N GLY A 231 3.13 4.21 -8.51
CA GLY A 231 2.97 2.88 -9.08
C GLY A 231 1.99 2.86 -10.26
N ILE A 232 0.88 3.58 -10.16
CA ILE A 232 -0.11 3.72 -11.23
C ILE A 232 0.48 4.46 -12.43
N GLU A 233 1.20 5.57 -12.20
CA GLU A 233 1.91 6.31 -13.24
C GLU A 233 2.92 5.42 -13.98
N ALA A 234 3.70 4.61 -13.24
CA ALA A 234 4.64 3.64 -13.82
C ALA A 234 3.93 2.53 -14.63
N LYS A 235 2.73 2.10 -14.20
CA LYS A 235 1.92 1.14 -14.97
C LYS A 235 1.38 1.76 -16.25
N GLN A 236 0.85 2.98 -16.20
CA GLN A 236 0.30 3.68 -17.37
C GLN A 236 1.38 3.97 -18.43
N SER A 237 2.62 4.23 -18.02
CA SER A 237 3.74 4.46 -18.95
C SER A 237 4.33 3.18 -19.56
N GLY A 238 3.85 2.00 -19.17
CA GLY A 238 4.32 0.71 -19.71
C GLY A 238 5.66 0.24 -19.14
N ALA A 239 6.12 0.76 -18.00
CA ALA A 239 7.44 0.47 -17.43
C ALA A 239 7.56 -0.91 -16.74
N LEU A 240 6.64 -1.86 -16.96
CA LEU A 240 6.65 -3.17 -16.31
C LEU A 240 7.45 -4.20 -17.12
N ASP A 241 8.76 -4.28 -16.86
CA ASP A 241 9.63 -5.34 -17.41
C ASP A 241 10.00 -6.39 -16.34
N VAL A 242 10.45 -7.57 -16.74
CA VAL A 242 10.88 -8.66 -15.87
C VAL A 242 12.37 -8.95 -16.04
N ARG A 243 13.05 -9.21 -14.92
CA ARG A 243 14.47 -9.54 -14.91
C ARG A 243 14.73 -10.58 -13.83
N SER A 244 15.56 -11.60 -14.13
CA SER A 244 15.92 -12.61 -13.15
C SER A 244 16.79 -12.02 -12.05
N LEU A 245 16.82 -12.65 -10.86
CA LEU A 245 17.73 -12.20 -9.81
C LEU A 245 19.19 -12.26 -10.25
N GLN A 246 19.55 -13.19 -11.13
CA GLN A 246 20.90 -13.36 -11.66
C GLN A 246 21.30 -12.18 -12.55
N ASP A 247 20.40 -11.69 -13.38
CA ASP A 247 20.66 -10.53 -14.25
C ASP A 247 20.72 -9.22 -13.44
N TRP A 248 20.11 -9.16 -12.25
CA TRP A 248 20.29 -8.03 -11.32
C TRP A 248 21.65 -8.03 -10.61
N ARG A 249 22.38 -9.15 -10.63
CA ARG A 249 23.72 -9.28 -10.03
C ARG A 249 24.84 -8.96 -11.01
N ALA A 250 24.54 -9.03 -12.30
CA ALA A 250 25.49 -8.87 -13.38
C ALA A 250 26.00 -7.43 -13.49
#